data_AF-A0A142YHG1-F1
#
_entry.id   AF-A0A142YHG1-F1
#
_cell.length_a   1.000
_cell.length_b   1.000
_cell.length_c   1.000
_cell.angle_alpha   90.00
_cell.angle_beta   90.00
_cell.angle_gamma   90.00
#
_symmetry.space_group_name_H-M   'P 1'
#
loop_
_entity.id
_entity.type
_entity.pdbx_description
1 polymer ?
#
loop_
_entity_poly.entity_id
_entity_poly.type
_entity_poly.pdbx_seq_one_letter_code
_entity_poly.pdbx_strand_id
1 'polypeptide(L)' 'MASRTQDPALRPLVLPPEFEDLAAPIQGDVKVIVSILVERAAGRLMLSRRQTQQLQRSLWNGLVDAVNAEIQPLSANHH' A
#
# COMPACT_ATOMS: atom_id res chain seq x y z
N MET A 1 2.10 7.02 30.87
CA MET A 1 1.75 5.83 30.06
C MET A 1 2.16 6.10 28.63
N ALA A 2 3.19 5.43 28.11
CA ALA A 2 3.65 5.66 26.74
C ALA A 2 2.67 4.98 25.78
N SER A 3 2.01 5.77 24.94
CA SER A 3 1.17 5.27 23.84
C SER A 3 2.03 4.40 22.95
N ARG A 4 1.87 3.07 23.07
CA ARG A 4 2.48 2.10 22.17
C ARG A 4 1.99 2.46 20.79
N THR A 5 2.84 3.08 19.99
CA THR A 5 2.54 3.42 18.59
C THR A 5 2.32 2.08 17.90
N GLN A 6 1.06 1.66 17.81
CA GLN A 6 0.69 0.45 17.08
C GLN A 6 0.91 0.79 15.63
N ASP A 7 1.92 0.15 15.04
CA ASP A 7 2.12 0.25 13.61
C ASP A 7 0.88 -0.33 12.93
N PRO A 8 0.21 0.44 12.04
CA PRO A 8 -0.98 -0.05 11.37
C PRO A 8 -0.63 -1.30 10.54
N ALA A 9 -1.48 -2.31 10.62
CA ALA A 9 -1.37 -3.50 9.79
C ALA A 9 -1.37 -3.12 8.30
N LEU A 10 -0.71 -3.94 7.47
CA LEU A 10 -0.75 -3.76 6.03
C LEU A 10 -2.16 -4.05 5.52
N ARG A 11 -2.72 -3.13 4.75
CA ARG A 11 -4.02 -3.31 4.12
C ARG A 11 -3.91 -4.26 2.93
N PRO A 12 -4.89 -5.16 2.75
CA PRO A 12 -4.91 -6.06 1.61
C PRO A 12 -5.41 -5.35 0.35
N LEU A 13 -4.90 -5.78 -0.80
CA LEU A 13 -5.50 -5.47 -2.09
C LEU A 13 -6.77 -6.30 -2.23
N VAL A 14 -7.91 -5.64 -2.46
CA VAL A 14 -9.23 -6.26 -2.54
C VAL A 14 -9.81 -5.93 -3.89
N LEU A 15 -9.57 -6.84 -4.84
CA LEU A 15 -10.11 -6.73 -6.18
C LEU A 15 -11.43 -7.51 -6.32
N PRO A 16 -12.36 -7.03 -7.13
CA PRO A 16 -13.52 -7.79 -7.57
C PRO A 16 -13.12 -9.08 -8.31
N PRO A 17 -13.95 -10.13 -8.29
CA PRO A 17 -13.66 -11.42 -8.95
C PRO A 17 -13.25 -11.31 -10.42
N GLU A 18 -13.84 -10.37 -11.16
CA GLU A 18 -13.54 -10.09 -12.56
C GLU A 18 -12.11 -9.56 -12.82
N PHE A 19 -11.41 -9.13 -11.76
CA PHE A 19 -10.03 -8.63 -11.81
C PHE A 19 -9.07 -9.45 -10.95
N GLU A 20 -9.46 -10.66 -10.53
CA GLU A 20 -8.63 -11.52 -9.65
C GLU A 20 -7.26 -11.82 -10.26
N ASP A 21 -7.20 -12.00 -11.58
CA ASP A 21 -5.96 -12.23 -12.34
C ASP A 21 -4.98 -11.05 -12.25
N LEU A 22 -5.48 -9.83 -12.04
CA LEU A 22 -4.68 -8.63 -11.88
C LEU A 22 -4.16 -8.43 -10.46
N ALA A 23 -4.64 -9.19 -9.47
CA ALA A 23 -4.27 -8.99 -8.07
C ALA A 23 -2.76 -9.13 -7.84
N ALA A 24 -2.15 -10.21 -8.36
CA ALA A 24 -0.72 -10.44 -8.19
C ALA A 24 0.15 -9.42 -8.96
N PRO A 25 -0.12 -9.10 -10.24
CA PRO A 25 0.56 -8.02 -10.96
C PRO A 25 0.49 -6.67 -10.24
N ILE A 26 -0.71 -6.22 -9.87
CA ILE A 26 -0.93 -4.94 -9.18
C ILE A 26 -0.20 -4.91 -7.84
N GLN A 27 -0.27 -5.99 -7.06
CA GLN A 27 0.45 -6.10 -5.80
C GLN A 27 1.97 -6.02 -5.99
N GLY A 28 2.48 -6.64 -7.05
CA GLY A 28 3.89 -6.56 -7.46
C GLY A 28 4.31 -5.12 -7.76
N ASP A 29 3.54 -4.42 -8.58
CA ASP A 29 3.82 -3.04 -8.98
C ASP A 29 3.76 -2.08 -7.79
N VAL A 30 2.73 -2.20 -6.93
CA VAL A 30 2.62 -1.40 -5.71
C VAL A 30 3.84 -1.64 -4.82
N LYS A 31 4.28 -2.90 -4.65
CA LYS A 31 5.49 -3.21 -3.88
C LYS A 31 6.73 -2.51 -4.44
N VAL A 32 6.92 -2.56 -5.76
CA VAL A 32 8.07 -1.93 -6.44
C VAL A 32 8.05 -0.42 -6.23
N ILE A 33 6.90 0.23 -6.46
CA ILE A 33 6.74 1.68 -6.26
C ILE A 33 7.05 2.07 -4.82
N VAL A 34 6.46 1.37 -3.84
CA VAL A 34 6.72 1.62 -2.41
C VAL A 34 8.20 1.48 -2.10
N SER A 35 8.86 0.40 -2.55
CA SER A 35 10.28 0.17 -2.31
C SER A 35 11.16 1.31 -2.83
N ILE A 36 10.93 1.75 -4.06
CA ILE A 36 11.70 2.85 -4.68
C ILE A 36 11.52 4.16 -3.90
N LEU A 37 10.28 4.49 -3.53
CA LEU A 37 9.99 5.72 -2.80
C LEU A 37 10.58 5.71 -1.39
N VAL A 38 10.47 4.58 -0.69
CA VAL A 38 11.03 4.40 0.66
C VAL A 38 12.55 4.50 0.64
N GLU A 39 13.21 3.83 -0.30
CA GLU A 39 14.67 3.86 -0.42
C GLU A 39 15.19 5.28 -0.67
N ARG A 40 14.58 5.98 -1.63
CA ARG A 40 14.96 7.37 -1.95
C ARG A 40 14.72 8.32 -0.77
N ALA A 41 13.58 8.21 -0.11
CA ALA A 41 13.26 9.03 1.05
C ALA A 41 14.18 8.72 2.24
N ALA A 42 14.46 7.44 2.50
CA ALA A 42 15.35 7.02 3.58
C ALA A 42 16.76 7.57 3.39
N GLY A 43 17.31 7.47 2.17
CA GLY A 43 18.63 8.03 1.84
C GLY A 43 18.66 9.57 1.93
N ARG A 44 17.66 10.25 1.36
CA ARG A 44 17.63 11.72 1.28
C ARG A 44 17.35 12.39 2.63
N LEU A 45 16.53 11.78 3.47
CA LEU A 45 16.10 12.36 4.76
C LEU A 45 16.82 11.72 5.95
N MET A 46 17.76 10.79 5.71
CA MET A 46 18.47 10.03 6.75
C MET A 46 17.49 9.40 7.76
N LEU A 47 16.42 8.79 7.26
CA LEU A 47 15.39 8.21 8.11
C LEU A 47 15.97 7.08 8.96
N SER A 48 15.60 7.07 10.25
CA SER A 48 15.86 5.91 11.09
C SER A 48 15.12 4.68 10.57
N ARG A 49 15.58 3.48 10.94
CA ARG A 49 14.91 2.21 10.58
C ARG A 49 13.41 2.22 10.90
N ARG A 50 13.03 2.81 12.04
CA ARG A 50 11.62 2.93 12.45
C ARG A 50 10.84 3.83 11.51
N GLN A 51 11.39 5.00 11.16
CA GLN A 51 10.74 5.93 10.22
C GLN A 51 10.63 5.32 8.82
N THR A 52 11.64 4.58 8.35
CA THR A 52 11.61 3.85 7.08
C THR A 52 10.50 2.82 7.05
N GLN A 53 10.35 2.01 8.11
CA GLN A 53 9.28 1.03 8.23
C GLN A 53 7.89 1.68 8.30
N GLN A 54 7.76 2.78 9.05
CA GLN A 54 6.51 3.54 9.12
C GLN A 54 6.14 4.12 7.74
N LEU A 55 7.11 4.69 7.03
CA LEU A 55 6.91 5.23 5.68
C LEU A 55 6.50 4.12 4.70
N GLN A 56 7.17 2.97 4.73
CA GLN A 56 6.82 1.82 3.89
C GLN A 56 5.38 1.37 4.09
N ARG A 57 4.94 1.23 5.35
CA ARG A 57 3.55 0.84 5.66
C ARG A 57 2.56 1.91 5.23
N SER A 58 2.87 3.18 5.46
CA SER A 58 2.00 4.29 5.07
C SER A 58 1.81 4.34 3.56
N LEU A 59 2.89 4.21 2.78
CA LEU A 59 2.84 4.23 1.32
C LEU A 59 2.11 3.00 0.78
N TRP A 60 2.39 1.81 1.33
CA TRP A 60 1.67 0.59 0.96
C TRP A 60 0.17 0.75 1.17
N ASN A 61 -0.23 1.14 2.38
CA ASN A 61 -1.65 1.26 2.73
C ASN A 61 -2.34 2.31 1.85
N GLY A 62 -1.73 3.48 1.65
CA GLY A 62 -2.31 4.53 0.82
C GLY A 62 -2.47 4.13 -0.65
N LEU A 63 -1.50 3.42 -1.24
CA LEU A 63 -1.58 2.97 -2.62
C LEU A 63 -2.61 1.86 -2.80
N VAL A 64 -2.63 0.88 -1.90
CA VAL A 64 -3.63 -0.19 -1.92
C VAL A 64 -5.05 0.38 -1.74
N ASP A 65 -5.22 1.34 -0.81
CA ASP A 65 -6.51 2.00 -0.62
C ASP A 65 -6.96 2.75 -1.87
N ALA A 66 -6.05 3.45 -2.55
CA ALA A 66 -6.35 4.15 -3.79
C ALA A 66 -6.76 3.16 -4.90
N VAL A 67 -6.03 2.07 -5.08
CA VAL A 67 -6.36 1.05 -6.07
C VAL A 67 -7.72 0.41 -5.76
N ASN A 68 -7.97 0.04 -4.50
CA ASN A 68 -9.24 -0.52 -4.08
C ASN A 68 -10.39 0.47 -4.34
N ALA A 69 -10.22 1.75 -4.02
CA ALA A 69 -11.24 2.78 -4.22
C ALA A 69 -11.60 3.01 -5.70
N GLU A 70 -10.62 2.92 -6.60
CA GLU A 70 -10.83 3.09 -8.04
C GLU A 70 -11.44 1.85 -8.71
N ILE A 71 -11.06 0.64 -8.28
CA ILE A 71 -11.50 -0.61 -8.93
C ILE A 71 -12.85 -1.09 -8.37
N GLN A 72 -13.13 -0.89 -7.08
CA GLN A 72 -14.38 -1.36 -6.47
C GLN A 72 -15.65 -0.89 -7.21
N PRO A 73 -15.80 0.38 -7.63
CA PRO A 73 -16.98 0.84 -8.38
C PRO A 73 -17.12 0.23 -9.78
N LEU A 74 -16.04 -0.30 -10.34
CA LEU A 74 -16.02 -0.96 -11.65
C LEU A 74 -16.52 -2.40 -11.59
N SER A 75 -16.67 -2.94 -10.38
CA SER A 75 -17.28 -4.25 -10.21
C SER A 75 -18.72 -4.25 -10.69
N ALA A 76 -19.14 -5.31 -11.37
CA ALA A 76 -20.42 -5.39 -12.05
C ALA A 76 -21.63 -5.22 -11.10
N ASN A 77 -21.99 -3.96 -10.85
CA ASN A 77 -23.26 -3.47 -10.28
C ASN A 77 -23.81 -2.30 -11.13
N HIS A 78 -23.68 -2.43 -12.45
CA HIS A 78 -24.49 -1.69 -13.42
C HIS A 78 -25.41 -2.68 -14.15
N HIS A 79 -26.47 -3.15 -13.49
CA HIS A 79 -27.70 -3.61 -14.13
C HIS A 79 -28.87 -3.62 -13.15
#